data_AF-A0A4Y3KRK2-F1
#
_entry.id   AF-A0A4Y3KRK2-F1
#
_cell.length_a   1.000
_cell.length_b   1.000
_cell.length_c   1.000
_cell.angle_alpha   90.00
_cell.angle_beta   90.00
_cell.angle_gamma   90.00
#
_symmetry.space_group_name_H-M   'P 1'
#
loop_
_entity.id
_entity.type
_entity.pdbx_description
1 polymer ?
#
loop_
_entity_poly.entity_id
_entity_poly.type
_entity_poly.pdbx_seq_one_letter_code
_entity_poly.pdbx_strand_id
1 'polypeptide(L)'
;MDITRRTALAVLGAGAGAVGLATGAHGHAGEPQPAPAAGPWSSTAVETTTLGWFDAGFTAETLAEVPRVLEVRGLTPSTPALAGVLVFDPRLLARRGDVMLSSTGRVWTVPVTEHRTAEGATELRFALTSAPDAAPHDAPTLVLLPLVPRALYPAENLPGVVPLALALTGGAGEYRWADVSTTTPREPWGAELAAAWTSCGVGPARSYRFPVGVRVAGVGPGPVPAGARLTVDLDARLVAAVAASELRLDGTPVDRALADVSSTRVGDLLRTVVQLRDQIPADAVLDVALDVTPTGSAHDVAGLHYATVTLAGLDDATRPPRATGRYSVSDLTSSGTPHAESATCGTT
;
A
#
# COMPACT_ATOMS: atom_id res chain seq x y z
N MET A 1 21.63 -26.16 -4.18
CA MET A 1 21.81 -25.51 -2.86
C MET A 1 21.51 -24.03 -3.05
N ASP A 2 20.24 -23.69 -2.84
CA ASP A 2 19.53 -22.47 -3.31
C ASP A 2 19.62 -21.31 -2.28
N ILE A 3 20.84 -20.89 -1.95
CA ILE A 3 21.06 -19.78 -1.02
C ILE A 3 21.22 -18.45 -1.78
N THR A 4 21.73 -18.48 -3.01
CA THR A 4 22.04 -17.27 -3.82
C THR A 4 20.81 -16.56 -4.40
N ARG A 5 19.70 -17.27 -4.69
CA ARG A 5 18.45 -16.64 -5.17
C ARG A 5 17.77 -15.78 -4.09
N ARG A 6 17.85 -16.17 -2.81
CA ARG A 6 17.23 -15.42 -1.71
C ARG A 6 18.03 -14.18 -1.30
N THR A 7 19.35 -14.19 -1.43
CA THR A 7 20.18 -13.05 -0.96
C THR A 7 20.07 -11.82 -1.87
N ALA A 8 19.87 -11.99 -3.18
CA ALA A 8 19.60 -10.87 -4.09
C ALA A 8 18.21 -10.25 -3.84
N LEU A 9 17.21 -11.06 -3.48
CA LEU A 9 15.87 -10.63 -3.07
C LEU A 9 15.85 -9.96 -1.68
N ALA A 10 16.72 -10.38 -0.75
CA ALA A 10 16.74 -9.86 0.62
C ALA A 10 17.29 -8.42 0.76
N VAL A 11 18.19 -7.99 -0.15
CA VAL A 11 18.72 -6.61 -0.13
C VAL A 11 17.68 -5.58 -0.59
N LEU A 12 16.59 -6.01 -1.24
CA LEU A 12 15.48 -5.15 -1.68
C LEU A 12 14.39 -4.94 -0.61
N GLY A 13 14.46 -5.65 0.52
CA GLY A 13 13.39 -5.67 1.54
C GLY A 13 13.40 -4.53 2.58
N ALA A 14 14.39 -3.63 2.57
CA ALA A 14 14.58 -2.67 3.68
C ALA A 14 13.97 -1.27 3.48
N GLY A 15 13.07 -1.06 2.51
CA GLY A 15 12.71 0.32 2.12
C GLY A 15 11.30 0.59 1.59
N ALA A 16 10.31 -0.24 1.88
CA ALA A 16 8.91 0.08 1.57
C ALA A 16 7.97 -0.47 2.65
N GLY A 17 7.50 0.39 3.54
CA GLY A 17 6.28 0.13 4.30
C GLY A 17 5.11 0.12 3.34
N ALA A 18 4.80 -1.03 2.75
CA ALA A 18 3.59 -1.24 1.99
C ALA A 18 2.44 -1.49 2.99
N VAL A 19 1.47 -0.59 3.02
CA VAL A 19 0.15 -0.89 3.59
C VAL A 19 -0.44 -2.00 2.71
N GLY A 20 -0.49 -3.21 3.25
CA GLY A 20 -1.07 -4.36 2.57
C GLY A 20 -2.57 -4.15 2.41
N LEU A 21 -3.02 -3.98 1.17
CA LEU A 21 -4.40 -4.29 0.81
C LEU A 21 -4.47 -5.78 0.52
N ALA A 22 -5.53 -6.41 1.03
CA ALA A 22 -5.80 -7.83 0.87
C ALA A 22 -5.82 -8.19 -0.62
N THR A 23 -4.85 -9.01 -1.04
CA THR A 23 -4.84 -9.65 -2.34
C THR A 23 -5.88 -10.76 -2.35
N GLY A 24 -7.09 -10.44 -2.81
CA GLY A 24 -8.03 -11.47 -3.24
C GLY A 24 -7.44 -12.19 -4.45
N ALA A 25 -7.35 -13.52 -4.41
CA ALA A 25 -6.94 -14.32 -5.54
C ALA A 25 -7.90 -14.08 -6.72
N HIS A 26 -7.46 -13.31 -7.72
CA HIS A 26 -8.20 -13.12 -8.96
C HIS A 26 -7.60 -14.08 -10.00
N GLY A 27 -8.48 -14.86 -10.64
CA GLY A 27 -8.10 -15.77 -11.70
C GLY A 27 -7.36 -15.02 -12.81
N HIS A 28 -6.17 -15.53 -13.17
CA HIS A 28 -5.34 -14.96 -14.22
C HIS A 28 -6.12 -14.90 -15.55
N ALA A 29 -6.52 -13.70 -15.95
CA ALA A 29 -6.92 -13.44 -17.32
C ALA A 29 -5.66 -13.15 -18.14
N GLY A 30 -5.36 -14.02 -19.11
CA GLY A 30 -4.31 -13.84 -20.10
C GLY A 30 -2.89 -13.94 -19.54
N GLU A 31 -2.29 -15.13 -19.62
CA GLU A 31 -0.83 -15.21 -19.54
C GLU A 31 -0.26 -14.30 -20.64
N PRO A 32 0.60 -13.32 -20.32
CA PRO A 32 1.23 -12.49 -21.34
C PRO A 32 1.92 -13.44 -22.30
N GLN A 33 1.46 -13.49 -23.55
CA GLN A 33 1.98 -14.44 -24.52
C GLN A 33 3.27 -13.82 -25.09
N PRO A 34 4.48 -14.22 -24.65
CA PRO A 34 5.69 -13.81 -25.34
C PRO A 34 5.56 -14.30 -26.78
N ALA A 35 5.69 -13.41 -27.75
CA ALA A 35 5.99 -13.86 -29.09
C ALA A 35 7.26 -14.73 -29.00
N PRO A 36 7.29 -15.94 -29.58
CA PRO A 36 8.48 -16.78 -29.51
C PRO A 36 9.65 -16.02 -30.12
N ALA A 37 10.65 -15.71 -29.29
CA ALA A 37 11.86 -15.08 -29.76
C ALA A 37 12.60 -16.08 -30.65
N ALA A 38 12.50 -15.92 -31.97
CA ALA A 38 13.40 -16.55 -32.92
C ALA A 38 14.75 -15.80 -32.83
N GLY A 39 15.53 -16.04 -31.78
CA GLY A 39 16.78 -15.33 -31.52
C GLY A 39 17.71 -16.08 -30.58
N PRO A 40 18.98 -15.66 -30.47
CA PRO A 40 19.98 -16.30 -29.62
C PRO A 40 19.75 -16.06 -28.11
N TRP A 41 18.73 -15.29 -27.76
CA TRP A 41 18.38 -14.93 -26.40
C TRP A 41 16.87 -15.06 -26.18
N SER A 42 16.47 -15.23 -24.92
CA SER A 42 15.07 -15.26 -24.50
C SER A 42 14.88 -14.39 -23.27
N SER A 43 13.66 -13.88 -23.07
CA SER A 43 13.30 -13.09 -21.90
C SER A 43 11.94 -13.49 -21.35
N THR A 44 11.82 -13.50 -20.03
CA THR A 44 10.57 -13.77 -19.31
C THR A 44 10.48 -12.84 -18.10
N ALA A 45 9.27 -12.37 -17.77
CA ALA A 45 9.04 -11.69 -16.50
C ALA A 45 9.03 -12.73 -15.37
N VAL A 46 9.85 -12.52 -14.34
CA VAL A 46 9.97 -13.44 -13.19
C VAL A 46 9.43 -12.84 -11.90
N GLU A 47 9.26 -11.52 -11.85
CA GLU A 47 8.57 -10.82 -10.78
C GLU A 47 7.69 -9.74 -11.39
N THR A 48 6.42 -9.72 -11.00
CA THR A 48 5.46 -8.66 -11.35
C THR A 48 4.90 -8.00 -10.09
N THR A 49 4.32 -6.83 -10.27
CA THR A 49 3.49 -6.15 -9.28
C THR A 49 2.19 -5.73 -9.91
N THR A 50 1.09 -5.83 -9.17
CA THR A 50 -0.20 -5.30 -9.60
C THR A 50 -0.26 -3.80 -9.33
N LEU A 51 -0.68 -3.03 -10.32
CA LEU A 51 -1.09 -1.63 -10.17
C LEU A 51 -2.61 -1.55 -10.29
N GLY A 52 -3.24 -0.68 -9.49
CA GLY A 52 -4.66 -0.41 -9.58
C GLY A 52 -4.94 1.09 -9.69
N TRP A 53 -5.89 1.46 -10.55
CA TRP A 53 -6.39 2.83 -10.67
C TRP A 53 -7.87 2.83 -11.05
N PHE A 54 -8.53 3.97 -10.87
CA PHE A 54 -9.93 4.14 -11.22
C PHE A 54 -10.09 4.98 -12.47
N ASP A 55 -11.22 4.78 -13.16
CA ASP A 55 -11.68 5.72 -14.18
C ASP A 55 -12.03 7.08 -13.56
N ALA A 56 -12.29 8.08 -14.41
CA ALA A 56 -12.59 9.44 -13.94
C ALA A 56 -13.85 9.52 -13.06
N GLY A 57 -14.80 8.58 -13.24
CA GLY A 57 -16.06 8.53 -12.51
C GLY A 57 -16.05 7.64 -11.27
N PHE A 58 -14.95 6.94 -10.99
CA PHE A 58 -14.88 5.89 -9.96
C PHE A 58 -15.98 4.81 -10.11
N THR A 59 -16.32 4.46 -11.35
CA THR A 59 -17.30 3.41 -11.66
C THR A 59 -16.64 2.09 -12.04
N ALA A 60 -15.33 2.12 -12.33
CA ALA A 60 -14.55 0.94 -12.62
C ALA A 60 -13.11 1.07 -12.12
N GLU A 61 -12.57 -0.05 -11.66
CA GLU A 61 -11.16 -0.21 -11.32
C GLU A 61 -10.47 -0.97 -12.44
N THR A 62 -9.30 -0.50 -12.85
CA THR A 62 -8.41 -1.22 -13.75
C THR A 62 -7.21 -1.71 -12.97
N LEU A 63 -6.96 -3.02 -13.02
CA LEU A 63 -5.79 -3.67 -12.47
C LEU A 63 -4.87 -4.10 -13.61
N ALA A 64 -3.57 -3.79 -13.51
CA ALA A 64 -2.56 -4.21 -14.48
C ALA A 64 -1.36 -4.84 -13.79
N GLU A 65 -0.91 -5.98 -14.30
CA GLU A 65 0.38 -6.57 -13.90
C GLU A 65 1.52 -5.82 -14.56
N VAL A 66 2.58 -5.53 -13.81
CA VAL A 66 3.76 -4.78 -14.28
C VAL A 66 5.03 -5.54 -13.93
N PRO A 67 5.93 -5.82 -14.90
CA PRO A 67 7.19 -6.49 -14.61
C PRO A 67 8.07 -5.60 -13.73
N ARG A 68 8.65 -6.20 -12.69
CA ARG A 68 9.71 -5.60 -11.87
C ARG A 68 11.07 -6.22 -12.18
N VAL A 69 11.07 -7.52 -12.46
CA VAL A 69 12.28 -8.28 -12.78
C VAL A 69 12.03 -9.15 -13.99
N LEU A 70 12.96 -9.08 -14.95
CA LEU A 70 13.02 -9.98 -16.10
C LEU A 70 14.19 -10.93 -15.91
N GLU A 71 14.02 -12.18 -16.32
CA GLU A 71 15.12 -13.09 -16.57
C GLU A 71 15.42 -13.06 -18.07
N VAL A 72 16.67 -12.73 -18.44
CA VAL A 72 17.15 -12.77 -19.82
C VAL A 72 18.24 -13.84 -19.93
N ARG A 73 18.07 -14.78 -20.86
CA ARG A 73 19.02 -15.87 -21.15
C ARG A 73 19.70 -15.65 -22.48
N GLY A 74 20.91 -16.21 -22.64
CA GLY A 74 21.68 -16.09 -23.89
C GLY A 74 22.44 -14.76 -24.06
N LEU A 75 22.51 -13.92 -23.02
CA LEU A 75 23.35 -12.71 -23.03
C LEU A 75 24.82 -13.07 -22.80
N THR A 76 25.54 -13.33 -23.89
CA THR A 76 27.00 -13.60 -23.88
C THR A 76 27.81 -12.35 -24.24
N PRO A 77 29.13 -12.32 -23.97
CA PRO A 77 30.01 -11.23 -24.43
C PRO A 77 30.06 -11.06 -25.96
N SER A 78 29.70 -12.10 -26.72
CA SER A 78 29.58 -12.03 -28.18
C SER A 78 28.20 -11.57 -28.65
N THR A 79 27.22 -11.46 -27.75
CA THR A 79 25.88 -10.97 -28.07
C THR A 79 25.93 -9.46 -28.20
N PRO A 80 25.46 -8.87 -29.31
CA PRO A 80 25.34 -7.42 -29.41
C PRO A 80 24.42 -6.89 -28.30
N ALA A 81 24.70 -5.69 -27.80
CA ALA A 81 23.89 -5.08 -26.77
C ALA A 81 22.41 -5.05 -27.19
N LEU A 82 21.51 -5.43 -26.28
CA LEU A 82 20.07 -5.34 -26.55
C LEU A 82 19.60 -3.94 -26.21
N ALA A 83 18.95 -3.27 -27.15
CA ALA A 83 18.28 -2.00 -26.90
C ALA A 83 16.96 -2.27 -26.18
N GLY A 84 16.82 -1.72 -24.98
CA GLY A 84 15.61 -1.76 -24.18
C GLY A 84 14.86 -0.44 -24.22
N VAL A 85 13.55 -0.53 -24.43
CA VAL A 85 12.60 0.60 -24.42
C VAL A 85 11.47 0.26 -23.47
N LEU A 86 11.24 1.10 -22.46
CA LEU A 86 10.17 0.96 -21.48
C LEU A 86 9.30 2.21 -21.49
N VAL A 87 8.04 2.08 -21.89
CA VAL A 87 7.05 3.16 -21.97
C VAL A 87 6.03 2.99 -20.86
N PHE A 88 5.79 4.04 -20.07
CA PHE A 88 4.86 3.99 -18.93
C PHE A 88 4.14 5.32 -18.69
N ASP A 89 3.00 5.28 -17.99
CA ASP A 89 2.32 6.48 -17.52
C ASP A 89 3.01 7.05 -16.26
N PRO A 90 3.57 8.28 -16.30
CA PRO A 90 4.29 8.85 -15.17
C PRO A 90 3.40 9.21 -13.97
N ARG A 91 2.07 9.15 -14.12
CA ARG A 91 1.11 9.31 -13.01
C ARG A 91 1.01 8.04 -12.16
N LEU A 92 1.22 6.87 -12.76
CA LEU A 92 1.18 5.57 -12.07
C LEU A 92 2.52 5.15 -11.50
N LEU A 93 3.59 5.43 -12.22
CA LEU A 93 4.93 4.92 -11.93
C LEU A 93 5.94 6.07 -11.83
N ALA A 94 6.97 5.88 -11.02
CA ALA A 94 8.12 6.77 -10.96
C ALA A 94 9.39 5.98 -11.26
N ARG A 95 10.32 6.61 -11.99
CA ARG A 95 11.68 6.10 -12.13
C ARG A 95 12.44 6.32 -10.82
N ARG A 96 13.12 5.27 -10.33
CA ARG A 96 14.04 5.34 -9.19
C ARG A 96 15.40 4.74 -9.59
N GLY A 97 16.27 5.58 -10.14
CA GLY A 97 17.63 5.19 -10.53
C GLY A 97 17.71 4.57 -11.92
N ASP A 98 18.70 3.71 -12.10
CA ASP A 98 19.05 3.06 -13.36
C ASP A 98 18.64 1.59 -13.37
N VAL A 99 18.64 0.96 -14.55
CA VAL A 99 18.39 -0.50 -14.66
C VAL A 99 19.51 -1.23 -13.95
N MET A 100 19.17 -2.15 -13.05
CA MET A 100 20.16 -2.97 -12.36
C MET A 100 20.17 -4.37 -12.96
N LEU A 101 21.37 -4.84 -13.32
CA LEU A 101 21.60 -6.16 -13.85
C LEU A 101 22.28 -7.03 -12.81
N SER A 102 21.87 -8.28 -12.71
CA SER A 102 22.56 -9.27 -11.90
C SER A 102 22.75 -10.58 -12.65
N SER A 103 23.98 -11.08 -12.65
CA SER A 103 24.31 -12.39 -13.21
C SER A 103 25.44 -13.01 -12.40
N THR A 104 25.32 -14.30 -12.05
CA THR A 104 26.36 -15.06 -11.34
C THR A 104 26.90 -14.39 -10.06
N GLY A 105 26.04 -13.72 -9.29
CA GLY A 105 26.44 -13.05 -8.05
C GLY A 105 27.14 -11.70 -8.24
N ARG A 106 27.24 -11.20 -9.48
CA ARG A 106 27.63 -9.83 -9.78
C ARG A 106 26.40 -8.96 -9.98
N VAL A 107 26.57 -7.68 -9.69
CA VAL A 107 25.55 -6.65 -9.86
C VAL A 107 26.21 -5.44 -10.51
N TRP A 108 25.58 -4.89 -11.54
CA TRP A 108 26.00 -3.65 -12.18
C TRP A 108 24.80 -2.85 -12.67
N THR A 109 25.00 -1.58 -12.97
CA THR A 109 23.93 -0.69 -13.42
C THR A 109 24.10 -0.33 -14.89
N VAL A 110 22.99 -0.16 -15.58
CA VAL A 110 22.91 0.31 -16.96
C VAL A 110 22.22 1.66 -16.95
N PRO A 111 22.89 2.74 -17.41
CA PRO A 111 22.33 4.07 -17.40
C PRO A 111 21.07 4.13 -18.26
N VAL A 112 20.07 4.86 -17.77
CA VAL A 112 18.80 5.05 -18.46
C VAL A 112 18.67 6.49 -18.95
N THR A 113 18.30 6.65 -20.22
CA THR A 113 17.90 7.93 -20.80
C THR A 113 16.39 8.04 -20.78
N GLU A 114 15.86 9.18 -20.36
CA GLU A 114 14.43 9.43 -20.20
C GLU A 114 13.96 10.45 -21.24
N HIS A 115 12.84 10.14 -21.89
CA HIS A 115 12.17 11.02 -22.84
C HIS A 115 10.67 11.08 -22.53
N ARG A 116 10.05 12.24 -22.72
CA ARG A 116 8.60 12.35 -22.70
C ARG A 116 8.05 12.24 -24.11
N THR A 117 7.00 11.43 -24.26
CA THR A 117 6.25 11.28 -25.51
C THR A 117 5.27 12.44 -25.68
N ALA A 118 4.75 12.63 -26.90
CA ALA A 118 3.76 13.66 -27.18
C ALA A 118 2.42 13.36 -26.46
N GLU A 119 2.15 12.09 -26.23
CA GLU A 119 0.97 11.55 -25.56
C GLU A 119 1.06 11.62 -24.03
N GLY A 120 2.16 12.17 -23.49
CA GLY A 120 2.35 12.37 -22.05
C GLY A 120 2.93 11.17 -21.29
N ALA A 121 3.17 10.04 -21.96
CA ALA A 121 3.91 8.90 -21.41
C ALA A 121 5.40 9.23 -21.23
N THR A 122 6.07 8.50 -20.34
CA THR A 122 7.51 8.51 -20.19
C THR A 122 8.11 7.28 -20.85
N GLU A 123 9.13 7.48 -21.69
CA GLU A 123 9.92 6.44 -22.33
C GLU A 123 11.33 6.40 -21.72
N LEU A 124 11.75 5.23 -21.27
CA LEU A 124 13.10 4.93 -20.81
C LEU A 124 13.83 4.10 -21.86
N ARG A 125 15.03 4.55 -22.23
CA ARG A 125 15.95 3.84 -23.12
C ARG A 125 17.18 3.38 -22.37
N PHE A 126 17.57 2.12 -22.57
CA PHE A 126 18.75 1.51 -21.96
C PHE A 126 19.35 0.44 -22.86
N ALA A 127 20.61 0.07 -22.62
CA ALA A 127 21.32 -0.94 -23.39
C ALA A 127 21.76 -2.10 -22.49
N LEU A 128 21.15 -3.26 -22.64
CA LEU A 128 21.54 -4.46 -21.90
C LEU A 128 22.82 -5.03 -22.50
N THR A 129 23.84 -5.17 -21.67
CA THR A 129 25.11 -5.79 -22.01
C THR A 129 25.35 -7.02 -21.14
N SER A 130 26.17 -7.95 -21.62
CA SER A 130 26.63 -9.06 -20.80
C SER A 130 27.49 -8.55 -19.62
N ALA A 131 27.64 -9.38 -18.59
CA ALA A 131 28.58 -9.10 -17.51
C ALA A 131 29.99 -8.82 -18.08
N PRO A 132 30.73 -7.83 -17.52
CA PRO A 132 32.04 -7.43 -18.03
C PRO A 132 33.11 -8.53 -17.96
N ASP A 133 32.95 -9.50 -17.06
CA ASP A 133 33.76 -10.72 -17.01
C ASP A 133 32.84 -11.91 -17.33
N ALA A 134 33.17 -12.64 -18.39
CA ALA A 134 32.32 -13.67 -18.99
C ALA A 134 31.75 -14.64 -17.94
N ALA A 135 30.45 -14.52 -17.67
CA ALA A 135 29.70 -15.57 -16.99
C ALA A 135 29.76 -16.86 -17.84
N PRO A 136 29.53 -18.05 -17.24
CA PRO A 136 29.33 -19.27 -18.01
C PRO A 136 28.31 -19.04 -19.13
N HIS A 137 28.50 -19.68 -20.28
CA HIS A 137 27.75 -19.45 -21.53
C HIS A 137 26.21 -19.58 -21.46
N ASP A 138 25.63 -19.84 -20.29
CA ASP A 138 24.19 -20.04 -20.08
C ASP A 138 23.64 -19.47 -18.75
N ALA A 139 24.40 -18.60 -18.07
CA ALA A 139 23.90 -17.99 -16.85
C ALA A 139 22.81 -16.95 -17.16
N PRO A 140 21.63 -17.02 -16.51
CA PRO A 140 20.61 -15.98 -16.68
C PRO A 140 21.12 -14.64 -16.13
N THR A 141 20.72 -13.57 -16.80
CA THR A 141 20.87 -12.20 -16.30
C THR A 141 19.51 -11.71 -15.84
N LEU A 142 19.39 -11.37 -14.56
CA LEU A 142 18.24 -10.70 -14.01
C LEU A 142 18.32 -9.21 -14.33
N VAL A 143 17.26 -8.66 -14.90
CA VAL A 143 17.09 -7.25 -15.24
C VAL A 143 16.05 -6.68 -14.29
N LEU A 144 16.48 -5.84 -13.34
CA LEU A 144 15.60 -5.15 -12.42
C LEU A 144 15.25 -3.78 -13.00
N LEU A 145 13.97 -3.56 -13.26
CA LEU A 145 13.47 -2.34 -13.86
C LEU A 145 13.40 -1.24 -12.79
N PRO A 146 13.81 0.00 -13.09
CA PRO A 146 13.91 1.08 -12.12
C PRO A 146 12.56 1.75 -11.86
N LEU A 147 11.47 1.00 -11.83
CA LEU A 147 10.12 1.53 -11.66
C LEU A 147 9.59 1.23 -10.26
N VAL A 148 9.00 2.25 -9.64
CA VAL A 148 8.28 2.13 -8.38
C VAL A 148 6.84 2.64 -8.53
N PRO A 149 5.83 1.93 -7.98
CA PRO A 149 4.46 2.44 -7.92
C PRO A 149 4.40 3.76 -7.17
N ARG A 150 3.57 4.69 -7.65
CA ARG A 150 3.24 5.92 -6.93
C ARG A 150 2.07 5.67 -5.97
N ALA A 151 2.08 6.35 -4.83
CA ALA A 151 0.86 6.53 -4.05
C ALA A 151 -0.08 7.41 -4.88
N LEU A 152 -1.22 6.84 -5.29
CA LEU A 152 -2.16 7.54 -6.16
C LEU A 152 -3.13 8.40 -5.39
N TYR A 153 -3.49 8.05 -4.16
CA TYR A 153 -4.45 8.82 -3.38
C TYR A 153 -3.98 10.26 -3.13
N PRO A 154 -4.82 11.29 -3.37
CA PRO A 154 -6.24 11.23 -3.78
C PRO A 154 -6.50 11.34 -5.30
N ALA A 155 -5.46 11.27 -6.13
CA ALA A 155 -5.46 11.43 -7.57
C ALA A 155 -5.47 10.09 -8.34
N GLU A 156 -6.16 9.06 -7.84
CA GLU A 156 -6.27 7.76 -8.50
C GLU A 156 -7.34 7.70 -9.62
N ASN A 157 -8.08 8.79 -9.84
CA ASN A 157 -9.02 8.97 -10.95
C ASN A 157 -8.28 9.38 -12.23
N LEU A 158 -7.70 8.41 -12.93
CA LEU A 158 -6.78 8.64 -14.03
C LEU A 158 -7.42 8.28 -15.38
N PRO A 159 -8.04 9.23 -16.09
CA PRO A 159 -8.50 8.97 -17.45
C PRO A 159 -7.31 8.82 -18.40
N GLY A 160 -7.48 7.96 -19.41
CA GLY A 160 -6.54 7.79 -20.52
C GLY A 160 -5.15 7.37 -20.07
N VAL A 161 -5.04 6.41 -19.15
CA VAL A 161 -3.75 5.85 -18.76
C VAL A 161 -3.06 5.24 -19.97
N VAL A 162 -1.78 5.57 -20.15
CA VAL A 162 -0.97 4.93 -21.18
C VAL A 162 -0.53 3.55 -20.68
N PRO A 163 -0.86 2.46 -21.41
CA PRO A 163 -0.48 1.10 -21.03
C PRO A 163 1.04 0.95 -20.91
N LEU A 164 1.50 0.16 -19.95
CA LEU A 164 2.93 -0.11 -19.79
C LEU A 164 3.38 -1.03 -20.92
N ALA A 165 4.46 -0.65 -21.61
CA ALA A 165 5.06 -1.49 -22.64
C ALA A 165 6.57 -1.58 -22.45
N LEU A 166 7.11 -2.77 -22.65
CA LEU A 166 8.55 -3.03 -22.63
C LEU A 166 8.92 -3.76 -23.92
N ALA A 167 9.94 -3.26 -24.60
CA ALA A 167 10.54 -3.94 -25.75
C ALA A 167 12.04 -4.11 -25.52
N LEU A 168 12.56 -5.30 -25.83
CA LEU A 168 14.00 -5.55 -25.95
C LEU A 168 14.28 -5.99 -27.40
N THR A 169 15.27 -5.38 -28.05
CA THR A 169 15.62 -5.67 -29.45
C THR A 169 17.12 -5.81 -29.63
N GLY A 170 17.56 -6.80 -30.42
CA GLY A 170 18.98 -6.97 -30.75
C GLY A 170 19.33 -8.38 -31.23
N GLY A 171 20.39 -8.51 -32.04
CA GLY A 171 20.93 -9.81 -32.46
C GLY A 171 19.92 -10.73 -33.17
N ALA A 172 19.03 -10.13 -33.98
CA ALA A 172 17.88 -10.78 -34.65
C ALA A 172 16.70 -11.22 -33.74
N GLY A 173 16.80 -11.05 -32.43
CA GLY A 173 15.70 -11.30 -31.49
C GLY A 173 14.91 -10.03 -31.15
N GLU A 174 13.64 -10.23 -30.84
CA GLU A 174 12.74 -9.21 -30.28
C GLU A 174 11.92 -9.84 -29.15
N TYR A 175 11.79 -9.10 -28.05
CA TYR A 175 10.88 -9.39 -26.95
C TYR A 175 9.97 -8.19 -26.78
N ARG A 176 8.68 -8.45 -26.64
CA ARG A 176 7.69 -7.44 -26.28
C ARG A 176 6.88 -7.93 -25.11
N TRP A 177 6.66 -7.03 -24.18
CA TRP A 177 5.72 -7.16 -23.11
C TRP A 177 4.79 -5.95 -23.16
N ALA A 178 3.49 -6.21 -23.07
CA ALA A 178 2.46 -5.22 -22.89
C ALA A 178 1.63 -5.65 -21.68
N ASP A 179 1.17 -4.70 -20.89
CA ASP A 179 0.33 -4.98 -19.74
C ASP A 179 -0.96 -5.68 -20.15
N VAL A 180 -1.31 -6.70 -19.37
CA VAL A 180 -2.63 -7.30 -19.41
C VAL A 180 -3.42 -6.63 -18.30
N SER A 181 -4.24 -5.66 -18.69
CA SER A 181 -5.12 -4.96 -17.77
C SER A 181 -6.50 -5.60 -17.75
N THR A 182 -7.11 -5.62 -16.57
CA THR A 182 -8.50 -6.05 -16.37
C THR A 182 -9.27 -4.89 -15.75
N THR A 183 -10.37 -4.51 -16.39
CA THR A 183 -11.25 -3.46 -15.89
C THR A 183 -12.53 -4.10 -15.37
N THR A 184 -12.85 -3.85 -14.11
CA THR A 184 -14.05 -4.38 -13.46
C THR A 184 -14.89 -3.23 -12.88
N PRO A 185 -16.22 -3.27 -13.00
CA PRO A 185 -17.09 -2.33 -12.30
C PRO A 185 -16.86 -2.36 -10.79
N ARG A 186 -16.72 -1.18 -10.18
CA ARG A 186 -16.49 -1.01 -8.74
C ARG A 186 -17.18 0.28 -8.26
N GLU A 187 -17.53 0.30 -6.98
CA GLU A 187 -18.04 1.48 -6.29
C GLU A 187 -17.17 1.74 -5.04
N PRO A 188 -15.95 2.28 -5.22
CA PRO A 188 -15.03 2.44 -4.11
C PRO A 188 -15.53 3.49 -3.11
N TRP A 189 -15.19 3.29 -1.85
CA TRP A 189 -15.46 4.25 -0.78
C TRP A 189 -14.15 4.65 -0.11
N GLY A 190 -14.16 5.72 0.66
CA GLY A 190 -12.96 6.23 1.31
C GLY A 190 -13.29 6.93 2.60
N ALA A 191 -12.46 6.74 3.61
CA ALA A 191 -12.57 7.46 4.86
C ALA A 191 -11.19 7.83 5.43
N GLU A 192 -11.16 8.90 6.21
CA GLU A 192 -10.03 9.28 7.05
C GLU A 192 -10.47 9.37 8.50
N LEU A 193 -9.64 8.84 9.40
CA LEU A 193 -9.86 8.89 10.83
C LEU A 193 -9.04 10.01 11.48
N ALA A 194 -9.66 10.65 12.46
CA ALA A 194 -8.97 11.45 13.46
C ALA A 194 -9.53 11.10 14.84
N ALA A 195 -8.72 11.28 15.89
CA ALA A 195 -9.15 11.04 17.26
C ALA A 195 -8.77 12.22 18.17
N ALA A 196 -9.68 12.56 19.07
CA ALA A 196 -9.43 13.43 20.21
C ALA A 196 -9.06 12.55 21.41
N TRP A 197 -7.97 12.89 22.08
CA TRP A 197 -7.34 12.05 23.11
C TRP A 197 -7.36 12.76 24.47
N THR A 198 -7.61 12.01 25.54
CA THR A 198 -7.38 12.43 26.92
C THR A 198 -6.39 11.48 27.60
N SER A 199 -6.11 11.64 28.90
CA SER A 199 -5.26 10.74 29.65
C SER A 199 -5.81 10.38 31.04
N CYS A 200 -5.37 9.23 31.57
CA CYS A 200 -5.49 8.87 32.98
C CYS A 200 -4.11 8.56 33.57
N GLY A 201 -3.97 8.71 34.89
CA GLY A 201 -2.74 8.34 35.59
C GLY A 201 -2.58 6.83 35.73
N VAL A 202 -1.40 6.30 35.42
CA VAL A 202 -1.06 4.87 35.55
C VAL A 202 0.14 4.63 36.46
N GLY A 203 0.41 5.59 37.34
CA GLY A 203 1.55 5.61 38.25
C GLY A 203 1.97 7.05 38.58
N PRO A 204 2.99 7.21 39.43
CA PRO A 204 3.42 8.53 39.93
C PRO A 204 4.00 9.47 38.86
N ALA A 205 4.40 8.96 37.69
CA ALA A 205 4.98 9.76 36.61
C ALA A 205 4.60 9.26 35.19
N ARG A 206 3.55 8.45 35.08
CA ARG A 206 3.11 7.86 33.81
C ARG A 206 1.64 8.15 33.59
N SER A 207 1.29 8.45 32.35
CA SER A 207 -0.09 8.60 31.92
C SER A 207 -0.38 7.68 30.74
N TYR A 208 -1.60 7.16 30.69
CA TYR A 208 -2.11 6.40 29.56
C TYR A 208 -3.10 7.28 28.81
N ARG A 209 -2.87 7.48 27.51
CA ARG A 209 -3.81 8.23 26.67
C ARG A 209 -4.79 7.29 26.00
N PHE A 210 -6.02 7.75 25.86
CA PHE A 210 -7.10 7.02 25.20
C PHE A 210 -8.03 8.01 24.49
N PRO A 211 -8.74 7.56 23.44
CA PRO A 211 -9.60 8.43 22.66
C PRO A 211 -10.90 8.72 23.44
N VAL A 212 -11.33 9.97 23.41
CA VAL A 212 -12.64 10.45 23.92
C VAL A 212 -13.56 10.89 22.79
N GLY A 213 -13.03 11.02 21.59
CA GLY A 213 -13.81 11.31 20.39
C GLY A 213 -13.09 10.74 19.18
N VAL A 214 -13.85 10.21 18.23
CA VAL A 214 -13.36 9.73 16.95
C VAL A 214 -14.15 10.40 15.85
N ARG A 215 -13.44 10.99 14.89
CA ARG A 215 -14.00 11.56 13.68
C ARG A 215 -13.73 10.62 12.52
N VAL A 216 -14.78 10.25 11.80
CA VAL A 216 -14.73 9.52 10.53
C VAL A 216 -15.18 10.47 9.43
N ALA A 217 -14.24 10.95 8.61
CA ALA A 217 -14.55 11.79 7.46
C ALA A 217 -14.66 10.94 6.21
N GLY A 218 -15.82 10.93 5.54
CA GLY A 218 -15.98 10.34 4.23
C GLY A 218 -15.21 11.16 3.20
N VAL A 219 -14.23 10.55 2.54
CA VAL A 219 -13.38 11.21 1.51
C VAL A 219 -13.43 10.46 0.17
N GLY A 220 -14.23 9.40 0.10
CA GLY A 220 -14.42 8.57 -1.07
C GLY A 220 -15.43 9.17 -2.05
N PRO A 221 -15.41 8.71 -3.32
CA PRO A 221 -16.44 9.03 -4.30
C PRO A 221 -17.78 8.38 -3.93
N GLY A 222 -17.74 7.19 -3.32
CA GLY A 222 -18.90 6.50 -2.76
C GLY A 222 -18.99 6.65 -1.23
N PRO A 223 -20.17 6.39 -0.65
CA PRO A 223 -20.38 6.47 0.78
C PRO A 223 -19.67 5.33 1.53
N VAL A 224 -19.26 5.58 2.77
CA VAL A 224 -18.77 4.53 3.67
C VAL A 224 -19.92 3.53 3.87
N PRO A 225 -19.71 2.23 3.59
CA PRO A 225 -20.80 1.27 3.55
C PRO A 225 -21.40 1.03 4.93
N ALA A 226 -22.71 0.78 4.96
CA ALA A 226 -23.35 0.10 6.08
C ALA A 226 -22.61 -1.21 6.39
N GLY A 227 -22.48 -1.54 7.66
CA GLY A 227 -21.70 -2.68 8.15
C GLY A 227 -20.21 -2.40 8.37
N ALA A 228 -19.69 -1.23 7.95
CA ALA A 228 -18.34 -0.82 8.31
C ALA A 228 -18.16 -0.77 9.84
N ARG A 229 -16.96 -1.08 10.30
CA ARG A 229 -16.63 -1.28 11.72
C ARG A 229 -15.54 -0.33 12.14
N LEU A 230 -15.89 0.59 13.04
CA LEU A 230 -14.94 1.37 13.80
C LEU A 230 -14.56 0.60 15.06
N THR A 231 -13.30 0.20 15.18
CA THR A 231 -12.79 -0.58 16.30
C THR A 231 -11.85 0.26 17.15
N VAL A 232 -12.12 0.33 18.44
CA VAL A 232 -11.29 0.99 19.46
C VAL A 232 -10.70 -0.10 20.35
N ASP A 233 -9.38 -0.27 20.31
CA ASP A 233 -8.66 -1.22 21.16
C ASP A 233 -7.87 -0.45 22.22
N LEU A 234 -8.15 -0.75 23.49
CA LEU A 234 -7.49 -0.16 24.66
C LEU A 234 -6.90 -1.25 25.56
N ASP A 235 -6.00 -0.88 26.47
CA ASP A 235 -5.47 -1.79 27.47
C ASP A 235 -6.52 -2.09 28.56
N ALA A 236 -6.99 -3.33 28.64
CA ALA A 236 -8.05 -3.76 29.56
C ALA A 236 -7.63 -3.74 31.03
N ARG A 237 -6.33 -3.59 31.32
CA ARG A 237 -5.82 -3.45 32.70
C ARG A 237 -6.00 -2.02 33.22
N LEU A 238 -6.10 -1.05 32.31
CA LEU A 238 -6.21 0.38 32.61
C LEU A 238 -7.61 0.93 32.37
N VAL A 239 -8.35 0.31 31.45
CA VAL A 239 -9.71 0.72 31.08
C VAL A 239 -10.71 -0.39 31.39
N ALA A 240 -11.71 -0.07 32.20
CA ALA A 240 -12.76 -1.00 32.62
C ALA A 240 -13.88 -1.11 31.58
N ALA A 241 -14.25 0.01 30.96
CA ALA A 241 -15.34 0.08 29.99
C ALA A 241 -15.15 1.23 29.00
N VAL A 242 -15.73 1.07 27.82
CA VAL A 242 -15.86 2.11 26.79
C VAL A 242 -17.26 2.02 26.22
N ALA A 243 -17.93 3.14 26.03
CA ALA A 243 -19.20 3.22 25.33
C ALA A 243 -19.16 4.37 24.30
N ALA A 244 -19.90 4.23 23.19
CA ALA A 244 -20.19 5.36 22.33
C ALA A 244 -21.39 6.12 22.91
N SER A 245 -21.16 7.34 23.41
CA SER A 245 -22.16 8.11 24.13
C SER A 245 -22.98 9.02 23.23
N GLU A 246 -22.38 9.55 22.18
CA GLU A 246 -23.03 10.39 21.18
C GLU A 246 -22.52 10.05 19.78
N LEU A 247 -23.41 10.08 18.80
CA LEU A 247 -23.11 10.03 17.38
C LEU A 247 -23.65 11.31 16.75
N ARG A 248 -22.84 11.95 15.91
CA ARG A 248 -23.26 13.15 15.16
C ARG A 248 -22.83 13.00 13.71
N LEU A 249 -23.77 13.20 12.79
CA LEU A 249 -23.50 13.27 11.37
C LEU A 249 -23.56 14.75 10.94
N ASP A 250 -22.45 15.27 10.42
CA ASP A 250 -22.27 16.67 10.06
C ASP A 250 -22.68 17.64 11.19
N GLY A 251 -22.29 17.28 12.42
CA GLY A 251 -22.58 18.04 13.63
C GLY A 251 -24.00 17.87 14.18
N THR A 252 -24.89 17.18 13.46
CA THR A 252 -26.27 16.91 13.89
C THR A 252 -26.35 15.60 14.64
N PRO A 253 -26.90 15.56 15.88
CA PRO A 253 -27.10 14.31 16.61
C PRO A 253 -27.93 13.33 15.80
N VAL A 254 -27.47 12.09 15.70
CA VAL A 254 -28.17 11.00 15.04
C VAL A 254 -28.61 9.95 16.06
N ASP A 255 -29.67 9.22 15.72
CA ASP A 255 -30.15 8.13 16.59
C ASP A 255 -29.02 7.12 16.82
N ARG A 256 -28.89 6.63 18.06
CA ARG A 256 -27.98 5.52 18.38
C ARG A 256 -28.30 4.27 17.56
N ALA A 257 -29.52 4.14 17.05
CA ALA A 257 -29.88 3.10 16.07
C ALA A 257 -29.06 3.15 14.76
N LEU A 258 -28.28 4.21 14.51
CA LEU A 258 -27.32 4.28 13.40
C LEU A 258 -26.16 3.28 13.54
N ALA A 259 -25.85 2.82 14.76
CA ALA A 259 -24.74 1.89 14.97
C ALA A 259 -25.02 0.89 16.09
N ASP A 260 -24.51 -0.33 15.90
CA ASP A 260 -24.39 -1.31 16.97
C ASP A 260 -23.06 -1.12 17.69
N VAL A 261 -23.11 -1.02 19.01
CA VAL A 261 -21.93 -0.87 19.86
C VAL A 261 -21.79 -2.10 20.72
N SER A 262 -20.63 -2.73 20.67
CA SER A 262 -20.29 -3.88 21.50
C SER A 262 -18.89 -3.74 22.04
N SER A 263 -18.68 -4.18 23.28
CA SER A 263 -17.36 -4.21 23.91
C SER A 263 -17.07 -5.62 24.39
N THR A 264 -15.85 -6.10 24.16
CA THR A 264 -15.42 -7.43 24.54
C THR A 264 -13.96 -7.41 24.95
N ARG A 265 -13.61 -8.18 25.98
CA ARG A 265 -12.22 -8.38 26.37
C ARG A 265 -11.61 -9.50 25.52
N VAL A 266 -10.47 -9.22 24.89
CA VAL A 266 -9.68 -10.17 24.10
C VAL A 266 -8.27 -10.21 24.69
N GLY A 267 -8.03 -11.13 25.63
CA GLY A 267 -6.80 -11.14 26.42
C GLY A 267 -6.69 -9.87 27.28
N ASP A 268 -5.58 -9.15 27.12
CA ASP A 268 -5.31 -7.87 27.79
C ASP A 268 -5.86 -6.64 27.02
N LEU A 269 -6.59 -6.84 25.92
CA LEU A 269 -7.24 -5.77 25.18
C LEU A 269 -8.73 -5.66 25.52
N LEU A 270 -9.19 -4.43 25.70
CA LEU A 270 -10.61 -4.07 25.69
C LEU A 270 -10.92 -3.55 24.30
N ARG A 271 -11.62 -4.37 23.52
CA ARG A 271 -12.03 -4.05 22.16
C ARG A 271 -13.47 -3.56 22.15
N THR A 272 -13.70 -2.36 21.65
CA THR A 272 -15.02 -1.80 21.40
C THR A 272 -15.23 -1.63 19.92
N VAL A 273 -16.30 -2.21 19.38
CA VAL A 273 -16.68 -2.13 17.97
C VAL A 273 -17.96 -1.32 17.86
N VAL A 274 -17.88 -0.23 17.10
CA VAL A 274 -19.02 0.55 16.62
C VAL A 274 -19.25 0.14 15.16
N GLN A 275 -20.24 -0.72 14.93
CA GLN A 275 -20.63 -1.20 13.61
C GLN A 275 -21.75 -0.32 13.05
N LEU A 276 -21.53 0.30 11.91
CA LEU A 276 -22.51 1.15 11.25
C LEU A 276 -23.68 0.30 10.72
N ARG A 277 -24.92 0.74 10.95
CA ARG A 277 -26.14 0.14 10.39
C ARG A 277 -26.58 0.80 9.10
N ASP A 278 -26.19 2.05 8.90
CA ASP A 278 -26.43 2.80 7.68
C ASP A 278 -25.09 3.32 7.12
N GLN A 279 -25.13 3.82 5.90
CA GLN A 279 -23.99 4.42 5.22
C GLN A 279 -23.68 5.83 5.74
N ILE A 280 -22.40 6.20 5.74
CA ILE A 280 -21.99 7.61 5.87
C ILE A 280 -21.87 8.16 4.45
N PRO A 281 -22.65 9.19 4.07
CA PRO A 281 -22.54 9.79 2.75
C PRO A 281 -21.10 10.19 2.39
N ALA A 282 -20.78 10.23 1.10
CA ALA A 282 -19.55 10.84 0.64
C ALA A 282 -19.47 12.29 1.15
N ASP A 283 -18.27 12.75 1.51
CA ASP A 283 -17.98 14.07 2.09
C ASP A 283 -18.63 14.37 3.45
N ALA A 284 -19.44 13.46 4.00
CA ALA A 284 -20.02 13.62 5.33
C ALA A 284 -19.05 13.22 6.45
N VAL A 285 -19.26 13.77 7.63
CA VAL A 285 -18.44 13.53 8.81
C VAL A 285 -19.27 12.90 9.92
N LEU A 286 -18.89 11.69 10.34
CA LEU A 286 -19.42 11.06 11.54
C LEU A 286 -18.47 11.31 12.72
N ASP A 287 -18.93 12.07 13.70
CA ASP A 287 -18.26 12.23 14.99
C ASP A 287 -18.87 11.26 16.02
N VAL A 288 -18.01 10.50 16.68
CA VAL A 288 -18.35 9.51 17.72
C VAL A 288 -17.73 9.95 19.04
N ALA A 289 -18.55 10.36 20.01
CA ALA A 289 -18.09 10.62 21.36
C ALA A 289 -17.96 9.31 22.14
N LEU A 290 -16.86 9.16 22.88
CA LEU A 290 -16.53 7.96 23.64
C LEU A 290 -16.51 8.28 25.14
N ASP A 291 -17.33 7.57 25.90
CA ASP A 291 -17.27 7.55 27.35
C ASP A 291 -16.37 6.40 27.78
N VAL A 292 -15.17 6.74 28.24
CA VAL A 292 -14.16 5.77 28.69
C VAL A 292 -14.08 5.79 30.21
N THR A 293 -14.20 4.62 30.82
CA THR A 293 -14.11 4.44 32.28
C THR A 293 -12.79 3.78 32.66
N PRO A 294 -11.82 4.52 33.24
CA PRO A 294 -10.60 3.93 33.78
C PRO A 294 -10.89 2.97 34.94
N THR A 295 -10.00 2.01 35.19
CA THR A 295 -10.09 1.10 36.34
C THR A 295 -9.84 1.79 37.69
N GLY A 296 -9.39 3.05 37.68
CA GLY A 296 -9.18 3.88 38.88
C GLY A 296 -7.96 3.52 39.73
N SER A 297 -7.23 2.46 39.37
CA SER A 297 -6.09 1.96 40.12
C SER A 297 -4.80 2.26 39.34
N ALA A 298 -3.90 3.04 39.94
CA ALA A 298 -2.56 3.25 39.40
C ALA A 298 -1.76 1.94 39.54
N HIS A 299 -1.85 1.07 38.54
CA HIS A 299 -1.05 -0.13 38.47
C HIS A 299 0.23 0.19 37.69
N ASP A 300 1.39 -0.14 38.27
CA ASP A 300 2.64 -0.17 37.48
C ASP A 300 2.59 -1.38 36.56
N VAL A 301 2.09 -1.16 35.34
CA VAL A 301 1.91 -2.18 34.33
C VAL A 301 3.09 -2.11 33.35
N ALA A 302 3.86 -3.19 33.27
CA ALA A 302 4.88 -3.34 32.24
C ALA A 302 4.24 -3.75 30.90
N GLY A 303 4.71 -3.16 29.80
CA GLY A 303 4.27 -3.50 28.44
C GLY A 303 2.81 -3.13 28.17
N LEU A 304 2.53 -1.84 27.99
CA LEU A 304 1.20 -1.33 27.70
C LEU A 304 0.80 -1.55 26.24
N HIS A 305 -0.48 -1.83 26.01
CA HIS A 305 -1.06 -1.75 24.67
C HIS A 305 -1.40 -0.30 24.34
N TYR A 306 -0.82 0.21 23.25
CA TYR A 306 -1.21 1.52 22.72
C TYR A 306 -2.69 1.53 22.38
N ALA A 307 -3.36 2.63 22.73
CA ALA A 307 -4.72 2.85 22.29
C ALA A 307 -4.73 3.02 20.77
N THR A 308 -5.53 2.21 20.08
CA THR A 308 -5.66 2.25 18.62
C THR A 308 -7.13 2.36 18.22
N VAL A 309 -7.36 3.10 17.14
CA VAL A 309 -8.67 3.21 16.50
C VAL A 309 -8.50 2.85 15.04
N THR A 310 -9.30 1.91 14.55
CA THR A 310 -9.24 1.43 13.16
C THR A 310 -10.62 1.41 12.54
N LEU A 311 -10.71 1.65 11.24
CA LEU A 311 -11.94 1.53 10.46
C LEU A 311 -11.73 0.49 9.36
N ALA A 312 -12.63 -0.47 9.30
CA ALA A 312 -12.67 -1.47 8.24
C ALA A 312 -14.05 -1.51 7.59
N GLY A 313 -14.10 -1.65 6.27
CA GLY A 313 -15.35 -1.97 5.56
C GLY A 313 -15.73 -3.44 5.71
N LEU A 314 -16.80 -3.82 5.01
CA LEU A 314 -17.07 -5.22 4.75
C LEU A 314 -16.07 -5.77 3.72
N ASP A 315 -15.79 -7.07 3.78
CA ASP A 315 -15.05 -7.79 2.73
C ASP A 315 -15.94 -7.93 1.47
N ASP A 316 -16.20 -6.79 0.83
CA ASP A 316 -16.97 -6.68 -0.41
C ASP A 316 -16.05 -6.16 -1.51
N ALA A 317 -15.66 -7.07 -2.40
CA ALA A 317 -14.81 -6.72 -3.53
C ALA A 317 -15.48 -5.68 -4.46
N THR A 318 -16.81 -5.59 -4.51
CA THR A 318 -17.51 -4.62 -5.38
C THR A 318 -17.40 -3.19 -4.85
N ARG A 319 -17.14 -3.03 -3.54
CA ARG A 319 -17.00 -1.74 -2.85
C ARG A 319 -15.68 -1.66 -2.08
N PRO A 320 -14.53 -1.68 -2.78
CA PRO A 320 -13.24 -1.69 -2.13
C PRO A 320 -12.96 -0.36 -1.41
N PRO A 321 -12.29 -0.38 -0.24
CA PRO A 321 -11.78 0.85 0.37
C PRO A 321 -10.66 1.44 -0.50
N ARG A 322 -10.70 2.76 -0.72
CA ARG A 322 -9.59 3.53 -1.31
C ARG A 322 -8.38 3.47 -0.40
N ALA A 323 -7.17 3.53 -0.95
CA ALA A 323 -5.92 3.52 -0.19
C ALA A 323 -5.58 4.88 0.46
N THR A 324 -6.47 5.45 1.29
CA THR A 324 -6.27 6.76 1.94
C THR A 324 -5.07 6.79 2.90
N GLY A 325 -4.64 5.61 3.38
CA GLY A 325 -3.59 5.48 4.40
C GLY A 325 -4.00 5.98 5.78
N ARG A 326 -5.27 6.37 5.98
CA ARG A 326 -5.76 7.04 7.20
C ARG A 326 -6.96 6.32 7.83
N TYR A 327 -7.06 5.00 7.66
CA TYR A 327 -8.05 4.15 8.33
C TYR A 327 -7.65 3.73 9.75
N SER A 328 -6.50 4.20 10.24
CA SER A 328 -6.04 3.90 11.58
C SER A 328 -5.40 5.13 12.20
N VAL A 329 -5.69 5.35 13.47
CA VAL A 329 -4.97 6.30 14.33
C VAL A 329 -4.55 5.57 15.59
N SER A 330 -3.31 5.78 15.99
CA SER A 330 -2.73 5.20 17.20
C SER A 330 -2.05 6.31 17.97
N ASP A 331 -2.14 6.28 19.30
CA ASP A 331 -1.39 7.23 20.12
C ASP A 331 0.10 6.83 20.15
N LEU A 332 0.86 7.36 19.19
CA LEU A 332 2.32 7.20 19.13
C LEU A 332 3.06 8.24 19.99
N THR A 333 2.33 9.13 20.69
CA THR A 333 2.96 10.15 21.53
C THR A 333 3.30 9.57 22.92
N SER A 334 4.59 9.38 23.18
CA SER A 334 5.22 9.20 24.50
C SER A 334 4.66 8.16 25.49
N SER A 335 3.88 7.18 25.05
CA SER A 335 3.46 6.04 25.90
C SER A 335 4.42 4.84 25.86
N GLY A 336 5.65 5.01 25.34
CA GLY A 336 6.64 3.93 25.18
C GLY A 336 8.09 4.22 25.55
N THR A 337 8.46 5.46 25.85
CA THR A 337 9.80 5.80 26.36
C THR A 337 9.64 6.74 27.55
N PRO A 338 10.30 6.47 28.70
CA PRO A 338 10.32 7.42 29.78
C PRO A 338 10.88 8.75 29.26
N HIS A 339 10.15 9.84 29.43
CA HIS A 339 10.74 11.16 29.34
C HIS A 339 11.87 11.23 30.37
N ALA A 340 13.12 11.13 29.93
CA ALA A 340 14.19 11.80 30.61
C ALA A 340 13.91 13.31 30.47
N GLU A 341 13.86 14.02 31.58
CA GLU A 341 13.65 15.46 31.64
C GLU A 341 14.59 16.16 30.66
N SER A 342 14.02 16.77 29.62
CA SER A 342 14.54 17.84 28.75
C SER A 342 14.25 17.58 27.26
N ALA A 343 13.03 17.89 26.83
CA ALA A 343 12.76 18.22 25.43
C ALA A 343 11.55 19.16 25.34
N THR A 344 11.82 20.45 25.22
CA THR A 344 10.89 21.46 24.76
C THR A 344 10.45 21.11 23.33
N CYS A 345 9.15 20.96 23.09
CA CYS A 345 8.59 20.94 21.73
C CYS A 345 7.76 22.21 21.52
N GLY A 346 8.13 22.95 20.49
CA GLY A 346 7.48 24.19 20.08
C GLY A 346 6.13 23.96 19.42
N THR A 347 5.27 24.95 19.60
CA THR A 347 4.01 25.13 18.88
C THR A 347 4.27 25.66 17.47
N THR A 348 3.58 25.09 16.48
CA THR A 348 3.13 25.84 15.29
C THR A 348 1.64 26.07 15.41
#